data_AF-A0A8J5P2S6-F1
#
_entry.id   AF-A0A8J5P2S6-F1
#
_cell.length_a   1.000
_cell.length_b   1.000
_cell.length_c   1.000
_cell.angle_alpha   90.00
_cell.angle_beta   90.00
_cell.angle_gamma   90.00
#
_symmetry.space_group_name_H-M   'P 1'
#
loop_
_entity.id
_entity.type
_entity.pdbx_description
1 polymer ?
#
loop_
_entity_poly.entity_id
_entity_poly.type
_entity_poly.pdbx_seq_one_letter_code
_entity_poly.pdbx_strand_id
1 'polypeptide(L)'
;MPALTTFSAVAGECVLNFMSVKGPEILNKYIGASEKSIRDLFERATASKPCVLFFDEFDSITLKRGSDSTGVTERVVNQLVTQMDGVEGLYGVYVLAATSRPDLIDPALLRPGHVDKSLLCDLSHLDDRIDILRCLLKKLKLDEDLEGNLTIG
;
A
#
# COMPACT_ATOMS: atom_id res chain seq x y z
N MET A 1 -6.43 -3.87 -7.32
CA MET A 1 -6.01 -3.19 -8.56
C MET A 1 -6.31 -1.69 -8.63
N PRO A 2 -7.42 -1.14 -8.10
CA PRO A 2 -7.68 0.32 -8.17
C PRO A 2 -6.68 1.16 -7.35
N ALA A 3 -6.35 0.74 -6.13
CA ALA A 3 -5.52 1.53 -5.22
C ALA A 3 -4.09 1.81 -5.75
N LEU A 4 -3.47 0.83 -6.40
CA LEU A 4 -2.09 0.94 -6.91
C LEU A 4 -1.97 2.02 -8.01
N THR A 5 -2.97 2.13 -8.88
CA THR A 5 -2.97 3.08 -10.00
C THR A 5 -3.16 4.51 -9.51
N THR A 6 -4.00 4.72 -8.50
CA THR A 6 -4.25 6.07 -7.94
C THR A 6 -3.00 6.63 -7.27
N PHE A 7 -2.28 5.81 -6.49
CA PHE A 7 -1.07 6.29 -5.81
C PHE A 7 0.12 6.49 -6.74
N SER A 8 0.31 5.63 -7.74
CA SER A 8 1.37 5.83 -8.74
C SER A 8 1.15 7.11 -9.55
N ALA A 9 -0.11 7.51 -9.81
CA ALA A 9 -0.42 8.78 -10.43
C ALA A 9 -0.05 9.99 -9.53
N VAL A 10 -0.42 9.96 -8.24
CA VAL A 10 -0.10 11.04 -7.28
C VAL A 10 1.42 11.17 -7.06
N ALA A 11 2.15 10.06 -7.03
CA ALA A 11 3.60 10.05 -6.91
C ALA A 11 4.31 10.57 -8.17
N GLY A 12 3.70 10.43 -9.35
CA GLY A 12 4.24 10.98 -10.59
C GLY A 12 4.12 12.50 -10.71
N GLU A 13 3.10 13.10 -10.06
CA GLU A 13 2.89 14.55 -10.07
C GLU A 13 3.64 15.29 -8.96
N CYS A 14 4.06 14.60 -7.89
CA CYS A 14 4.88 15.15 -6.83
C CYS A 14 6.36 14.73 -7.00
N VAL A 15 7.34 15.62 -6.75
CA VAL A 15 8.77 15.24 -6.68
C VAL A 15 9.05 14.50 -5.37
N LEU A 16 8.48 13.30 -5.22
CA LEU A 16 8.57 12.44 -4.05
C LEU A 16 9.13 11.09 -4.48
N ASN A 17 10.09 10.57 -3.71
CA ASN A 17 10.60 9.22 -3.96
C ASN A 17 9.51 8.20 -3.59
N PHE A 18 9.17 7.30 -4.50
CA PHE A 18 8.14 6.28 -4.26
C PHE A 18 8.79 4.89 -4.14
N MET A 19 8.58 4.24 -2.99
CA MET A 19 8.97 2.85 -2.77
C MET A 19 7.74 2.01 -2.47
N SER A 20 7.53 0.97 -3.27
CA SER A 20 6.46 0.01 -3.08
C SER A 20 7.04 -1.34 -2.66
N VAL A 21 6.39 -2.00 -1.70
CA VAL A 21 6.70 -3.36 -1.26
C VAL A 21 5.42 -4.15 -1.14
N LYS A 22 5.42 -5.38 -1.64
CA LYS A 22 4.30 -6.31 -1.43
C LYS A 22 4.52 -7.09 -0.13
N GLY A 23 3.50 -7.21 0.69
CA GLY A 23 3.62 -7.92 1.97
C GLY A 23 4.24 -9.33 1.87
N PRO A 24 3.88 -10.19 0.89
CA PRO A 24 4.50 -11.51 0.75
C PRO A 24 6.01 -11.47 0.48
N GLU A 25 6.55 -10.39 -0.08
CA GLU A 25 7.99 -10.24 -0.34
C GLU A 25 8.80 -10.03 0.95
N ILE A 26 8.14 -9.58 2.02
CA ILE A 26 8.76 -9.38 3.33
C ILE A 26 8.84 -10.69 4.11
N LEU A 27 7.93 -11.64 3.85
CA LEU A 27 7.85 -12.89 4.59
C LEU A 27 8.95 -13.87 4.17
N ASN A 28 9.89 -14.08 5.07
CA ASN A 28 10.91 -15.10 4.94
C ASN A 28 10.81 -16.15 6.06
N LYS A 29 10.96 -17.42 5.71
CA LYS A 29 10.96 -18.55 6.66
C LYS A 29 12.23 -18.60 7.51
N TYR A 30 13.30 -17.93 7.09
CA TYR A 30 14.51 -17.79 7.90
C TYR A 30 14.28 -16.82 9.06
N ILE A 31 14.53 -17.29 10.28
CA ILE A 31 14.36 -16.53 11.53
C ILE A 31 15.18 -15.22 11.45
N GLY A 32 14.54 -14.08 11.70
CA GLY A 32 15.21 -12.77 11.73
C GLY A 32 15.38 -12.09 10.37
N ALA A 33 15.15 -12.81 9.25
CA ALA A 33 15.32 -12.24 7.92
C ALA A 33 14.21 -11.23 7.59
N SER A 34 12.96 -11.53 7.95
CA SER A 34 11.81 -10.64 7.73
C SER A 34 11.95 -9.33 8.53
N GLU A 35 12.40 -9.42 9.79
CA GLU A 35 12.62 -8.26 10.65
C GLU A 35 13.77 -7.37 10.12
N LYS A 36 14.83 -7.99 9.59
CA LYS A 36 15.91 -7.26 8.93
C LYS A 36 15.42 -6.56 7.66
N SER A 37 14.66 -7.24 6.81
CA SER A 37 14.08 -6.63 5.60
C SER A 37 13.25 -5.39 5.91
N ILE A 38 12.48 -5.40 7.01
CA ILE A 38 11.74 -4.22 7.47
C ILE A 38 12.68 -3.08 7.87
N ARG A 39 13.73 -3.34 8.67
CA ARG A 39 14.71 -2.30 9.02
C ARG A 39 15.36 -1.69 7.79
N ASP A 40 15.88 -2.53 6.91
CA ASP A 40 16.56 -2.09 5.69
C ASP A 40 15.60 -1.29 4.76
N LEU A 41 14.30 -1.59 4.79
CA LEU A 41 13.28 -0.83 4.06
C LEU A 41 13.07 0.57 4.61
N PHE A 42 12.91 0.70 5.93
CA PHE A 42 12.71 1.99 6.60
C PHE A 42 13.97 2.86 6.56
N GLU A 43 15.17 2.26 6.66
CA GLU A 43 16.44 2.97 6.48
C GLU A 43 16.56 3.55 5.07
N ARG A 44 16.25 2.77 4.03
CA ARG A 44 16.24 3.27 2.65
C ARG A 44 15.20 4.37 2.43
N ALA A 45 14.03 4.27 3.06
CA ALA A 45 12.98 5.29 2.96
C ALA A 45 13.42 6.60 3.60
N THR A 46 14.06 6.49 4.76
CA THR A 46 14.63 7.61 5.50
C THR A 46 15.78 8.27 4.74
N ALA A 47 16.64 7.50 4.07
CA ALA A 47 17.71 8.02 3.23
C ALA A 47 17.18 8.72 1.96
N SER A 48 15.95 8.39 1.53
CA SER A 48 15.34 8.89 0.29
C SER A 48 14.30 9.99 0.54
N LYS A 49 14.36 10.70 1.68
CA LYS A 49 13.41 11.78 1.98
C LYS A 49 13.46 12.90 0.91
N PRO A 50 12.32 13.48 0.50
CA PRO A 50 10.95 13.11 0.88
C PRO A 50 10.48 11.84 0.15
N CYS A 51 9.95 10.86 0.90
CA CYS A 51 9.62 9.53 0.39
C CYS A 51 8.21 9.08 0.77
N VAL A 52 7.55 8.37 -0.12
CA VAL A 52 6.34 7.60 0.12
C VAL A 52 6.71 6.11 0.14
N LEU A 53 6.48 5.46 1.28
CA LEU A 53 6.65 4.03 1.46
C LEU A 53 5.27 3.36 1.41
N PHE A 54 5.01 2.61 0.34
CA PHE A 54 3.72 1.95 0.08
C PHE A 54 3.82 0.44 0.32
N PHE A 55 2.97 -0.06 1.20
CA PHE A 55 2.79 -1.50 1.44
C PHE A 55 1.54 -1.99 0.72
N ASP A 56 1.69 -2.85 -0.27
CA ASP A 56 0.58 -3.57 -0.89
C ASP A 56 0.35 -4.91 -0.18
N GLU A 57 -0.89 -5.40 -0.20
CA GLU A 57 -1.29 -6.64 0.48
C GLU A 57 -0.86 -6.65 1.97
N PHE A 58 -1.07 -5.53 2.66
CA PHE A 58 -0.58 -5.33 4.02
C PHE A 58 -1.10 -6.40 4.99
N ASP A 59 -2.32 -6.90 4.78
CA ASP A 59 -2.88 -8.00 5.57
C ASP A 59 -2.06 -9.29 5.55
N SER A 60 -1.19 -9.49 4.55
CA SER A 60 -0.32 -10.67 4.49
C SER A 60 0.78 -10.67 5.55
N ILE A 61 1.24 -9.50 6.01
CA ILE A 61 2.31 -9.36 7.03
C ILE A 61 1.78 -8.97 8.40
N THR A 62 0.49 -8.65 8.51
CA THR A 62 -0.15 -8.15 9.73
C THR A 62 -1.23 -9.05 10.28
N LEU A 63 -1.31 -10.32 9.85
CA LEU A 63 -2.35 -11.25 10.30
C LEU A 63 -2.41 -11.31 11.82
N LYS A 64 -3.65 -11.29 12.34
CA LYS A 64 -3.94 -11.41 13.78
C LYS A 64 -3.20 -12.58 14.43
N ARG A 65 -2.68 -12.31 15.63
CA ARG A 65 -2.01 -13.25 16.53
C ARG A 65 -2.73 -14.60 16.59
N GLY A 66 -1.99 -15.68 16.32
CA GLY A 66 -2.46 -17.06 16.46
C GLY A 66 -2.68 -17.84 15.16
N SER A 67 -2.50 -17.25 13.98
CA SER A 67 -2.64 -17.98 12.70
C SER A 67 -1.39 -18.76 12.28
N ASP A 68 -0.19 -18.36 12.73
CA ASP A 68 1.07 -19.02 12.39
C ASP A 68 1.74 -19.67 13.60
N SER A 69 2.06 -20.96 13.49
CA SER A 69 2.70 -21.77 14.54
C SER A 69 4.14 -21.35 14.84
N THR A 70 4.77 -20.53 13.99
CA THR A 70 6.18 -20.14 14.07
C THR A 70 6.40 -18.77 14.72
N GLY A 71 5.34 -17.97 14.93
CA GLY A 71 5.45 -16.62 15.52
C GLY A 71 6.20 -15.60 14.66
N VAL A 72 6.52 -15.91 13.40
CA VAL A 72 7.24 -15.00 12.48
C VAL A 72 6.44 -13.72 12.26
N THR A 73 5.14 -13.86 12.01
CA THR A 73 4.23 -12.73 11.74
C THR A 73 4.12 -11.79 12.94
N GLU A 74 4.11 -12.32 14.17
CA GLU A 74 4.10 -11.49 15.38
C GLU A 74 5.37 -10.64 15.50
N ARG A 75 6.54 -11.21 15.17
CA ARG A 75 7.81 -10.47 15.20
C ARG A 75 7.86 -9.39 14.12
N VAL A 76 7.33 -9.68 12.93
CA VAL A 76 7.20 -8.73 11.82
C VAL A 76 6.31 -7.55 12.22
N VAL A 77 5.14 -7.81 12.83
CA VAL A 77 4.25 -6.76 13.35
C VAL A 77 4.94 -5.91 14.42
N ASN A 78 5.60 -6.54 15.39
CA ASN A 78 6.33 -5.81 16.43
C ASN A 78 7.47 -4.95 15.83
N GLN A 79 8.14 -5.45 14.80
CA GLN A 79 9.18 -4.70 14.10
C GLN A 79 8.59 -3.50 13.34
N LEU A 80 7.44 -3.65 12.69
CA LEU A 80 6.72 -2.54 12.04
C LEU A 80 6.34 -1.46 13.06
N VAL A 81 5.71 -1.83 14.17
CA VAL A 81 5.38 -0.91 15.28
C VAL A 81 6.64 -0.18 15.75
N THR A 82 7.74 -0.90 15.96
CA THR A 82 9.02 -0.30 16.39
C THR A 82 9.58 0.68 15.37
N GLN A 83 9.43 0.43 14.07
CA GLN A 83 9.87 1.38 13.03
C GLN A 83 8.98 2.61 12.95
N MET A 84 7.68 2.46 13.21
CA MET A 84 6.73 3.58 13.20
C MET A 84 6.86 4.46 14.46
N ASP A 85 7.11 3.85 15.63
CA ASP A 85 7.37 4.51 16.91
C ASP A 85 8.82 5.06 17.04
N GLY A 86 9.68 4.81 16.05
CA GLY A 86 11.12 5.06 16.13
C GLY A 86 11.52 6.45 16.65
N VAL A 87 12.64 6.51 17.36
CA VAL A 87 13.10 7.64 18.20
C VAL A 87 13.19 8.98 17.46
N GLU A 88 13.50 8.98 16.15
CA GLU A 88 13.62 10.21 15.35
C GLU A 88 12.30 10.60 14.64
N GLY A 89 11.27 9.75 14.71
CA GLY A 89 10.04 9.89 13.95
C GLY A 89 10.24 9.73 12.43
N LEU A 90 9.15 9.44 11.71
CA LEU A 90 9.15 9.30 10.25
C LEU A 90 9.12 10.67 9.53
N TYR A 91 9.95 11.63 9.96
CA TYR A 91 9.94 12.97 9.35
C TYR A 91 10.30 12.90 7.87
N GLY A 92 9.40 13.35 6.98
CA GLY A 92 9.59 13.31 5.53
C GLY A 92 9.41 11.94 4.88
N VAL A 93 8.95 10.92 5.63
CA VAL A 93 8.55 9.61 5.10
C VAL A 93 7.06 9.42 5.37
N TYR A 94 6.29 9.26 4.30
CA TYR A 94 4.86 8.97 4.37
C TYR A 94 4.65 7.48 4.18
N VAL A 95 4.05 6.81 5.17
CA VAL A 95 3.73 5.39 5.08
C VAL A 95 2.29 5.23 4.61
N LEU A 96 2.10 4.45 3.56
CA LEU A 96 0.81 4.08 3.00
C LEU A 96 0.67 2.57 3.00
N ALA A 97 -0.52 2.06 3.27
CA ALA A 97 -0.80 0.64 3.25
C ALA A 97 -2.12 0.37 2.52
N ALA A 98 -2.13 -0.65 1.67
CA ALA A 98 -3.32 -1.15 1.00
C ALA A 98 -3.61 -2.58 1.44
N THR A 99 -4.89 -2.86 1.68
CA THR A 99 -5.36 -4.20 2.06
C THR A 99 -6.73 -4.46 1.45
N SER A 100 -7.03 -5.74 1.23
CA SER A 100 -8.39 -6.21 0.90
C SER A 100 -9.17 -6.68 2.13
N ARG A 101 -8.49 -6.85 3.28
CA ARG A 101 -9.01 -7.47 4.50
C ARG A 101 -8.62 -6.65 5.74
N PRO A 102 -9.19 -5.44 5.91
CA PRO A 102 -8.85 -4.56 7.04
C PRO A 102 -9.17 -5.18 8.41
N ASP A 103 -10.11 -6.14 8.47
CA ASP A 103 -10.49 -6.89 9.66
C ASP A 103 -9.38 -7.81 10.21
N LEU A 104 -8.39 -8.15 9.37
CA LEU A 104 -7.27 -9.02 9.72
C LEU A 104 -6.03 -8.28 10.22
N ILE A 105 -5.99 -6.95 10.10
CA ILE A 105 -4.86 -6.13 10.54
C ILE A 105 -4.76 -6.15 12.08
N ASP A 106 -3.56 -6.33 12.62
CA ASP A 106 -3.31 -6.21 14.05
C ASP A 106 -3.69 -4.79 14.56
N PRO A 107 -4.59 -4.67 15.56
CA PRO A 107 -5.03 -3.39 16.08
C PRO A 107 -3.91 -2.48 16.60
N ALA A 108 -2.73 -3.01 16.95
CA ALA A 108 -1.59 -2.21 17.36
C ALA A 108 -1.12 -1.24 16.25
N LEU A 109 -1.21 -1.66 14.98
CA LEU A 109 -0.82 -0.86 13.82
C LEU A 109 -1.85 0.21 13.44
N LEU A 110 -3.07 0.12 13.97
CA LEU A 110 -4.16 1.07 13.71
C LEU A 110 -4.26 2.15 14.80
N ARG A 111 -3.35 2.14 15.79
CA ARG A 111 -3.34 3.13 16.86
C ARG A 111 -2.88 4.49 16.35
N PRO A 112 -3.34 5.60 16.97
CA PRO A 112 -2.84 6.94 16.64
C PRO A 112 -1.31 6.98 16.61
N GLY A 113 -0.74 7.58 15.57
CA GLY A 113 0.72 7.63 15.33
C GLY A 113 1.27 6.52 14.43
N HIS A 114 0.47 5.51 14.08
CA HIS A 114 0.83 4.44 13.13
C HIS A 114 0.07 4.61 11.80
N VAL A 115 -0.74 3.62 11.39
CA VAL A 115 -1.66 3.70 10.25
C VAL A 115 -3.02 4.19 10.78
N ASP A 116 -3.08 5.46 11.18
CA ASP A 116 -4.23 6.04 11.88
C ASP A 116 -5.31 6.61 10.95
N LYS A 117 -4.96 6.93 9.70
CA LYS A 117 -5.89 7.37 8.66
C LYS A 117 -6.24 6.22 7.73
N SER A 118 -7.52 5.86 7.70
CA SER A 118 -8.06 4.89 6.75
C SER A 118 -8.89 5.60 5.68
N LEU A 119 -8.71 5.17 4.44
CA LEU A 119 -9.56 5.54 3.31
C LEU A 119 -10.21 4.27 2.80
N LEU A 120 -11.54 4.22 2.84
CA LEU A 120 -12.29 3.12 2.26
C LEU A 120 -12.47 3.39 0.77
N CYS A 121 -11.95 2.50 -0.07
CA CYS A 121 -12.28 2.48 -1.49
C CYS A 121 -13.50 1.59 -1.69
N ASP A 122 -14.66 2.22 -1.82
CA ASP A 122 -15.90 1.54 -2.15
C ASP A 122 -15.89 1.00 -3.59
N LEU A 123 -16.87 0.14 -3.88
CA LEU A 123 -17.11 -0.36 -5.23
C LEU A 123 -17.52 0.80 -6.14
N SER A 124 -16.90 0.87 -7.32
CA SER A 124 -17.23 1.87 -8.33
C SER A 124 -18.70 1.77 -8.76
N HIS A 125 -19.37 2.92 -8.78
CA HIS A 125 -20.72 3.07 -9.32
C HIS A 125 -20.70 3.01 -10.85
N LEU A 126 -21.89 3.02 -11.47
CA LEU A 126 -22.00 2.94 -12.94
C LEU A 126 -21.21 4.07 -13.62
N ASP A 127 -21.34 5.29 -13.11
CA ASP A 127 -20.68 6.47 -13.67
C ASP A 127 -19.15 6.37 -13.55
N ASP A 128 -18.64 5.97 -12.38
CA ASP A 128 -17.20 5.72 -12.16
C ASP A 128 -16.66 4.66 -13.14
N ARG A 129 -17.44 3.61 -13.40
CA ARG A 129 -17.06 2.54 -14.34
C ARG A 129 -17.00 3.07 -15.76
N ILE A 130 -17.96 3.90 -16.17
CA ILE A 130 -17.96 4.55 -17.48
C ILE A 130 -16.70 5.42 -17.62
N ASP A 131 -16.35 6.19 -16.59
CA ASP A 131 -15.17 7.04 -16.61
C ASP A 131 -13.85 6.25 -16.63
N ILE A 132 -13.76 5.16 -15.85
CA ILE A 132 -12.63 4.22 -15.93
C ILE A 132 -12.51 3.64 -17.34
N LEU A 133 -13.63 3.19 -17.92
CA LEU A 133 -13.66 2.62 -19.26
C LEU A 133 -13.22 3.65 -20.31
N ARG A 134 -13.76 4.87 -20.27
CA ARG A 134 -13.35 5.98 -21.13
C ARG A 134 -11.86 6.28 -21.02
N CYS A 135 -11.30 6.28 -19.80
CA CYS A 135 -9.88 6.51 -19.57
C CYS A 135 -9.00 5.40 -20.18
N LEU A 136 -9.40 4.13 -20.04
CA LEU A 136 -8.70 3.00 -20.63
C LEU A 136 -8.76 3.00 -22.16
N LEU A 137 -9.93 3.35 -22.70
CA LEU A 137 -10.18 3.38 -24.14
C LEU A 137 -9.42 4.50 -24.86
N LYS A 138 -9.15 5.64 -24.22
CA LYS A 138 -8.26 6.68 -24.76
C LYS A 138 -6.85 6.18 -25.11
N LYS A 139 -6.40 5.07 -24.51
CA LYS A 139 -5.08 4.47 -24.79
C LYS A 139 -5.11 3.44 -25.91
N LEU A 140 -6.29 3.07 -26.41
CA LEU A 140 -6.50 2.10 -27.48
C LEU A 140 -6.89 2.84 -28.76
N LYS A 141 -6.35 2.42 -29.90
CA LYS A 141 -6.91 2.83 -31.19
C LYS A 141 -8.22 2.05 -31.38
N LEU A 142 -9.33 2.75 -31.28
CA LEU A 142 -10.65 2.18 -31.54
C LEU A 142 -11.03 2.37 -33.00
N ASP A 143 -11.90 1.48 -33.47
CA ASP A 143 -12.58 1.60 -34.75
C ASP A 143 -13.67 2.70 -34.65
N GLU A 144 -13.93 3.41 -35.74
CA GLU A 144 -14.77 4.64 -35.74
C GLU A 144 -16.20 4.39 -35.19
N ASP A 145 -16.73 3.18 -35.34
CA ASP A 145 -18.06 2.77 -34.86
C ASP A 145 -18.18 2.69 -33.32
N LEU A 146 -17.07 2.48 -32.61
CA LEU A 146 -17.04 2.38 -31.15
C LEU A 146 -16.85 3.76 -30.49
N GLU A 147 -16.16 4.69 -31.14
CA GLU A 147 -15.97 6.05 -30.64
C GLU A 147 -17.30 6.84 -30.61
N GLY A 148 -18.16 6.64 -31.61
CA GLY A 148 -19.45 7.33 -31.71
C GLY A 148 -20.44 7.01 -30.57
N ASN A 149 -20.40 5.79 -30.03
CA ASN A 149 -21.33 5.33 -28.99
C ASN A 149 -20.90 5.67 -27.56
N LEU A 150 -19.64 6.05 -27.34
CA LEU A 150 -19.11 6.46 -26.03
C LEU A 150 -19.20 7.98 -25.80
N THR A 151 -19.54 8.72 -26.85
CA THR A 151 -19.76 10.17 -26.85
C THR A 151 -21.25 10.47 -26.66
N ILE A 152 -21.79 10.10 -25.50
CA ILE A 152 -23.14 10.52 -25.09
C ILE A 152 -23.03 11.13 -23.69
N GLY A 153 -23.23 12.44 -23.62
CA GLY A 153 -23.30 13.24 -22.38
C GLY A 153 -21.98 13.80 -21.91
#